data_AF-A0A941MK05-F1
#
_entry.id   AF-A0A941MK05-F1
#
_cell.length_a   1.000
_cell.length_b   1.000
_cell.length_c   1.000
_cell.angle_alpha   90.00
_cell.angle_beta   90.00
_cell.angle_gamma   90.00
#
_symmetry.space_group_name_H-M   'P 1'
#
loop_
_entity.id
_entity.type
_entity.pdbx_description
1 polymer ?
#
loop_
_entity_poly.entity_id
_entity_poly.type
_entity_poly.pdbx_seq_one_letter_code
_entity_poly.pdbx_strand_id
1 'polypeptide(L)'
;MAATGPRIKLPDTIKAGDVIEVKTLIRHVMETGNRHDKNGKPIPRDIINTFIAKFDGQQVFHAEFGPGISANPYLAFQLRIPGPGTIEITWIDDEGVSVTATSPVMIS
;
A
#
# COMPACT_ATOMS: atom_id res chain seq x y z
N MET A 1 -1.00 13.34 8.68
CA MET A 1 -0.59 12.38 9.77
C MET A 1 0.27 11.37 9.09
N ALA A 2 1.53 11.21 9.53
CA ALA A 2 2.46 10.31 8.89
C ALA A 2 1.89 8.89 8.71
N ALA A 3 2.15 8.31 7.55
CA ALA A 3 1.78 6.94 7.23
C ALA A 3 2.40 5.97 8.25
N THR A 4 1.62 5.03 8.80
CA THR A 4 2.12 4.08 9.80
C THR A 4 1.46 2.72 9.76
N GLY A 5 2.18 1.71 10.25
CA GLY A 5 1.68 0.35 10.46
C GLY A 5 1.09 -0.33 9.23
N PRO A 6 1.82 -0.38 8.10
CA PRO A 6 1.41 -1.17 6.93
C PRO A 6 1.18 -2.63 7.31
N ARG A 7 0.16 -3.24 6.71
CA ARG A 7 -0.19 -4.64 6.91
C ARG A 7 -0.24 -5.34 5.56
N ILE A 8 0.24 -6.57 5.52
CA ILE A 8 0.11 -7.47 4.36
C ILE A 8 -0.69 -8.67 4.83
N LYS A 9 -1.67 -9.08 4.04
CA LYS A 9 -2.39 -10.34 4.20
C LYS A 9 -2.32 -11.13 2.90
N LEU A 10 -1.82 -12.36 3.02
CA LEU A 10 -1.74 -13.36 1.97
C LEU A 10 -2.73 -14.49 2.27
N PRO A 11 -3.07 -15.36 1.30
CA PRO A 11 -3.76 -16.62 1.58
C PRO A 11 -2.93 -17.54 2.48
N ASP A 12 -3.61 -18.40 3.25
CA ASP A 12 -2.96 -19.31 4.20
C ASP A 12 -2.19 -20.46 3.50
N THR A 13 -2.52 -20.74 2.24
CA THR A 13 -1.89 -21.81 1.44
C THR A 13 -1.62 -21.28 0.04
N ILE A 14 -0.38 -21.44 -0.43
CA ILE A 14 0.11 -20.90 -1.69
C ILE A 14 0.96 -21.97 -2.37
N LYS A 15 0.73 -22.21 -3.66
CA LYS A 15 1.55 -23.10 -4.50
C LYS A 15 2.35 -22.32 -5.54
N ALA A 16 3.44 -22.91 -5.99
CA ALA A 16 4.22 -22.34 -7.08
C ALA A 16 3.35 -22.28 -8.36
N GLY A 17 3.30 -21.11 -8.97
CA GLY A 17 2.47 -20.82 -10.14
C GLY A 17 1.09 -20.25 -9.82
N ASP A 18 0.64 -20.24 -8.56
CA ASP A 18 -0.67 -19.70 -8.17
C ASP A 18 -0.77 -18.20 -8.45
N VAL A 19 -1.97 -17.74 -8.80
CA VAL A 19 -2.34 -16.33 -8.77
C VAL A 19 -3.06 -16.08 -7.45
N ILE A 20 -2.43 -15.31 -6.56
CA ILE A 20 -2.95 -15.00 -5.23
C ILE A 20 -3.43 -13.55 -5.15
N GLU A 21 -4.43 -13.32 -4.31
CA GLU A 21 -4.84 -11.98 -3.93
C GLU A 21 -3.98 -11.47 -2.76
N VAL A 22 -3.16 -10.46 -3.02
CA VAL A 22 -2.39 -9.75 -2.00
C VAL A 22 -3.23 -8.60 -1.49
N LYS A 23 -3.49 -8.57 -0.17
CA LYS A 23 -4.24 -7.50 0.50
C LYS A 23 -3.31 -6.67 1.35
N THR A 24 -3.44 -5.37 1.28
CA THR A 24 -2.67 -4.46 2.12
C THR A 24 -3.47 -3.26 2.59
N LEU A 25 -3.12 -2.78 3.78
CA LEU A 25 -3.71 -1.61 4.40
C LEU A 25 -2.63 -0.83 5.16
N ILE A 26 -2.71 0.49 5.14
CA ILE A 26 -1.87 1.38 5.94
C ILE A 26 -2.73 2.43 6.66
N ARG A 27 -2.30 2.89 7.84
CA ARG A 27 -2.98 4.00 8.52
C ARG A 27 -2.50 5.32 7.96
N HIS A 28 -3.43 6.10 7.43
CA HIS A 28 -3.18 7.43 6.91
C HIS A 28 -4.47 8.24 6.87
N VAL A 29 -4.36 9.56 7.05
CA VAL A 29 -5.52 10.49 7.06
C VAL A 29 -6.12 10.68 5.67
N MET A 30 -5.30 10.70 4.62
CA MET A 30 -5.72 11.01 3.25
C MET A 30 -6.47 12.34 3.16
N GLU A 31 -5.87 13.41 3.68
CA GLU A 31 -6.45 14.75 3.60
C GLU A 31 -6.46 15.21 2.14
N THR A 32 -7.65 15.39 1.60
CA THR A 32 -7.86 15.63 0.16
C THR A 32 -7.43 17.03 -0.29
N GLY A 33 -7.32 17.97 0.64
CA GLY A 33 -7.15 19.40 0.35
C GLY A 33 -8.47 20.18 0.21
N ASN A 34 -9.63 19.49 0.20
CA ASN A 34 -10.93 20.13 0.00
C ASN A 34 -11.60 20.60 1.31
N ARG A 35 -11.13 20.12 2.46
CA ARG A 35 -11.66 20.52 3.77
C ARG A 35 -11.14 21.89 4.17
N HIS A 36 -11.96 22.59 4.96
CA HIS A 36 -11.60 23.85 5.59
C HIS A 36 -11.56 23.69 7.11
N ASP A 37 -10.71 24.47 7.78
CA ASP A 37 -10.66 24.52 9.23
C ASP A 37 -11.79 25.36 9.84
N LYS A 38 -11.79 25.52 11.17
CA LYS A 38 -12.82 26.29 11.89
C LYS A 38 -12.84 27.78 11.53
N ASN A 39 -11.75 28.31 10.96
CA ASN A 39 -11.61 29.69 10.53
C ASN A 39 -11.91 29.86 9.03
N GLY A 40 -12.30 28.78 8.34
CA GLY A 40 -12.56 28.80 6.90
C GLY A 40 -11.30 28.78 6.04
N LYS A 41 -10.12 28.44 6.60
CA LYS A 41 -8.89 28.28 5.81
C LYS A 41 -8.83 26.87 5.21
N PRO A 42 -8.42 26.69 3.93
CA PRO A 42 -8.23 25.36 3.36
C PRO A 42 -7.14 24.58 4.11
N ILE A 43 -7.42 23.30 4.36
CA ILE A 43 -6.45 22.36 4.91
C ILE A 43 -5.60 21.84 3.75
N PRO A 44 -4.25 21.89 3.80
CA PRO A 44 -3.41 21.37 2.73
C PRO A 44 -3.65 19.88 2.49
N ARG A 45 -3.50 19.46 1.23
CA ARG A 45 -3.53 18.06 0.86
C ARG A 45 -2.38 17.30 1.53
N ASP A 46 -2.69 16.12 2.04
CA ASP A 46 -1.77 15.16 2.65
C ASP A 46 -2.31 13.76 2.37
N ILE A 47 -1.90 13.17 1.23
CA ILE A 47 -2.29 11.81 0.84
C ILE A 47 -1.07 10.92 0.61
N ILE A 48 -1.31 9.61 0.67
CA ILE A 48 -0.44 8.63 0.04
C ILE A 48 -0.67 8.71 -1.47
N ASN A 49 0.38 9.03 -2.22
CA ASN A 49 0.31 9.24 -3.67
C ASN A 49 0.89 8.08 -4.48
N THR A 50 1.76 7.25 -3.89
CA THR A 50 2.41 6.15 -4.61
C THR A 50 2.39 4.87 -3.78
N PHE A 51 2.12 3.76 -4.46
CA PHE A 51 2.28 2.41 -3.93
C PHE A 51 3.10 1.55 -4.87
N ILE A 52 4.07 0.82 -4.32
CA ILE A 52 4.93 -0.10 -5.06
C ILE A 52 4.90 -1.44 -4.35
N ALA A 53 4.77 -2.53 -5.11
CA ALA A 53 5.03 -3.88 -4.60
C ALA A 53 6.14 -4.55 -5.41
N LYS A 54 7.01 -5.25 -4.71
CA LYS A 54 8.10 -6.07 -5.26
C LYS A 54 8.00 -7.50 -4.78
N PHE A 55 8.44 -8.43 -5.60
CA PHE A 55 8.69 -9.82 -5.23
C PHE A 55 10.18 -10.11 -5.44
N ASP A 56 10.89 -10.49 -4.39
CA ASP A 56 12.36 -10.72 -4.41
C ASP A 56 13.15 -9.57 -5.09
N GLY A 57 12.75 -8.34 -4.79
CA GLY A 57 13.38 -7.12 -5.31
C GLY A 57 12.92 -6.68 -6.71
N GLN A 58 12.22 -7.54 -7.45
CA GLN A 58 11.63 -7.17 -8.74
C GLN A 58 10.28 -6.48 -8.55
N GLN A 59 10.09 -5.29 -9.13
CA GLN A 59 8.79 -4.61 -9.12
C GLN A 59 7.75 -5.42 -9.88
N VAL A 60 6.64 -5.73 -9.20
CA VAL A 60 5.51 -6.51 -9.74
C VAL A 60 4.23 -5.69 -9.82
N PHE A 61 4.13 -4.59 -9.07
CA PHE A 61 2.97 -3.71 -9.07
C PHE A 61 3.38 -2.27 -8.75
N HIS A 62 2.72 -1.31 -9.41
CA HIS A 62 2.85 0.12 -9.15
C HIS A 62 1.47 0.77 -9.29
N ALA A 63 1.13 1.67 -8.38
CA ALA A 63 -0.07 2.50 -8.48
C ALA A 63 0.22 3.93 -8.02
N GLU A 64 -0.40 4.87 -8.73
CA GLU A 64 -0.50 6.28 -8.32
C GLU A 64 -1.90 6.55 -7.81
N PHE A 65 -2.00 7.23 -6.67
CA PHE A 65 -3.25 7.56 -6.02
C PHE A 65 -3.54 9.05 -6.09
N GLY A 66 -4.81 9.36 -6.30
CA GLY A 66 -5.36 10.71 -6.16
C GLY A 66 -6.14 10.88 -4.85
N PRO A 67 -6.66 12.09 -4.59
CA PRO A 67 -7.42 12.41 -3.38
C PRO A 67 -8.78 11.70 -3.27
N GLY A 68 -9.17 10.89 -4.26
CA GLY A 68 -10.38 10.07 -4.21
C GLY A 68 -10.24 8.80 -3.37
N ILE A 69 -9.03 8.45 -2.93
CA ILE A 69 -8.79 7.29 -2.07
C ILE A 69 -9.15 7.64 -0.61
N SER A 70 -9.90 6.74 0.02
CA SER A 70 -10.36 6.92 1.41
C SER A 70 -9.22 6.85 2.43
N ALA A 71 -9.45 7.47 3.58
CA ALA A 71 -8.59 7.32 4.76
C ALA A 71 -8.35 5.85 5.12
N ASN A 72 -7.16 5.58 5.67
CA ASN A 72 -6.62 4.23 5.85
C ASN A 72 -6.64 3.39 4.56
N PRO A 73 -5.85 3.78 3.54
CA PRO A 73 -5.90 3.16 2.23
C PRO A 73 -5.79 1.64 2.32
N TYR A 74 -6.70 0.96 1.63
CA TYR A 74 -6.70 -0.47 1.40
C TYR A 74 -6.51 -0.74 -0.09
N LEU A 75 -5.66 -1.68 -0.42
CA LEU A 75 -5.44 -2.14 -1.79
C LEU A 75 -5.44 -3.67 -1.82
N ALA A 76 -6.09 -4.24 -2.84
CA ALA A 76 -5.99 -5.64 -3.17
C ALA A 76 -5.63 -5.79 -4.65
N PHE A 77 -4.65 -6.64 -4.94
CA PHE A 77 -4.22 -6.92 -6.31
C PHE A 77 -3.85 -8.39 -6.46
N GLN A 78 -3.89 -8.88 -7.70
CA GLN A 78 -3.53 -10.25 -8.02
C GLN A 78 -2.06 -10.33 -8.39
N LEU A 79 -1.35 -11.32 -7.85
CA LEU A 79 0.06 -11.57 -8.13
C LEU A 79 0.28 -13.06 -8.40
N ARG A 80 0.97 -13.38 -9.50
CA ARG A 80 1.44 -14.74 -9.74
C ARG A 80 2.70 -15.01 -8.92
N ILE A 81 2.69 -16.06 -8.12
CA ILE A 81 3.82 -16.45 -7.26
C ILE A 81 4.66 -17.53 -7.96
N PRO A 82 5.93 -17.26 -8.33
CA PRO A 82 6.76 -18.25 -9.01
C PRO A 82 7.29 -19.34 -8.06
N GLY A 83 7.36 -19.07 -6.76
CA GLY A 83 7.93 -19.94 -5.75
C GLY A 83 8.03 -19.25 -4.39
N PRO A 84 8.79 -19.80 -3.44
CA PRO A 84 9.08 -19.13 -2.17
C PRO A 84 9.82 -17.81 -2.43
N GLY A 85 9.58 -16.81 -1.61
CA GLY A 85 10.22 -15.50 -1.77
C GLY A 85 9.68 -14.48 -0.76
N THR A 86 9.93 -13.20 -1.01
CA THR A 86 9.47 -12.11 -0.16
C THR A 86 8.69 -11.08 -0.96
N ILE A 87 7.47 -10.77 -0.52
CA ILE A 87 6.74 -9.60 -0.99
C ILE A 87 7.17 -8.40 -0.14
N GLU A 88 7.65 -7.36 -0.79
CA GLU A 88 7.90 -6.05 -0.20
C GLU A 88 6.87 -5.06 -0.76
N ILE A 89 6.24 -4.27 0.11
CA ILE A 89 5.37 -3.17 -0.29
C ILE A 89 5.91 -1.85 0.25
N THR A 90 5.72 -0.77 -0.49
CA THR A 90 6.10 0.57 -0.08
C THR A 90 4.96 1.53 -0.38
N TRP A 91 4.57 2.32 0.62
CA TRP A 91 3.64 3.43 0.48
C TRP A 91 4.42 4.74 0.62
N ILE A 92 4.14 5.72 -0.24
CA ILE A 92 4.81 7.03 -0.24
C ILE A 92 3.77 8.15 -0.21
N ASP A 93 3.92 9.10 0.70
CA ASP A 93 3.03 10.26 0.85
C ASP A 93 3.53 11.52 0.13
N ASP A 94 2.71 12.57 0.18
CA ASP A 94 2.99 13.87 -0.44
C ASP A 94 4.21 14.60 0.20
N GLU A 95 4.60 14.23 1.42
CA GLU A 95 5.82 14.72 2.06
C GLU A 95 7.06 13.90 1.69
N GLY A 96 6.89 12.85 0.87
CA GLY A 96 7.96 11.93 0.46
C GLY A 96 8.32 10.90 1.52
N VAL A 97 7.55 10.80 2.60
CA VAL A 97 7.77 9.78 3.63
C VAL A 97 7.38 8.43 3.03
N SER A 98 8.31 7.48 3.11
CA SER A 98 8.11 6.11 2.64
C SER A 98 8.01 5.15 3.81
N VAL A 99 7.05 4.23 3.72
CA VAL A 99 6.82 3.20 4.74
C VAL A 99 6.75 1.85 4.06
N THR A 100 7.69 0.97 4.43
CA THR A 100 7.85 -0.35 3.83
C THR A 100 7.42 -1.45 4.80
N ALA A 101 6.81 -2.50 4.25
CA ALA A 101 6.58 -3.76 4.95
C ALA A 101 6.96 -4.94 4.07
N THR A 102 7.38 -6.03 4.71
CA THR A 102 7.71 -7.29 4.03
C THR A 102 6.85 -8.42 4.57
N SER A 103 6.58 -9.39 3.72
CA SER A 103 5.91 -10.64 4.09
C SER A 103 6.55 -11.80 3.35
N PRO A 104 7.04 -12.84 4.07
CA PRO A 104 7.56 -14.03 3.42
C PRO A 104 6.40 -14.81 2.77
N VAL A 105 6.65 -15.29 1.56
CA VAL A 105 5.78 -16.23 0.86
C VAL A 105 6.36 -17.62 1.05
N MET A 106 5.65 -18.44 1.83
CA MET A 106 5.95 -19.86 1.98
C MET A 106 5.04 -20.65 1.07
N ILE A 107 5.57 -21.73 0.49
CA ILE A 107 4.83 -22.61 -0.42
C ILE A 107 4.51 -23.90 0.33
N SER A 108 3.29 -24.41 0.13
CA SER A 108 2.84 -25.71 0.64
C SER A 108 3.19 -26.85 -0.29
#